data_AF-A0A7S2BTN8-F1
#
_entry.id   AF-A0A7S2BTN8-F1
#
_cell.length_a   1.000
_cell.length_b   1.000
_cell.length_c   1.000
_cell.angle_alpha   90.00
_cell.angle_beta   90.00
_cell.angle_gamma   90.00
#
_symmetry.space_group_name_H-M   'P 1'
#
loop_
_entity.id
_entity.type
_entity.pdbx_description
1 polymer ?
#
loop_
_entity_poly.entity_id
_entity_poly.type
_entity_poly.pdbx_seq_one_letter_code
_entity_poly.pdbx_strand_id
1 'polypeptide(L)'
;RRRDEERRKQDAEAQRRWEAESGKREEEKRKKEEELRRHEEAVQRRRDEKRKLEEAEKAVVDDKKRKERDVQRKEQDARRAEEDKRRDEIEKKRREEWKRHEEAIKSKAEEDKRRAEEEAAKRRGEEAKVLRQQQATLSVLRLLQKLSNANPENFDSLKSELELALTTELPETGSQQELLKAEADRVLEYAKQYVEQVREQQQKWEEMRLEQLRKMEEQERTARS
;
A
#
# COMPACT_ATOMS: atom_id res chain seq x y z
N ARG A 1 -83.54 -101.62 69.28
CA ARG A 1 -84.43 -101.38 68.12
C ARG A 1 -84.91 -99.92 68.04
N ARG A 2 -85.86 -99.40 68.85
CA ARG A 2 -86.25 -97.97 68.78
C ARG A 2 -85.11 -96.97 69.08
N ARG A 3 -84.27 -97.26 70.08
CA ARG A 3 -83.08 -96.44 70.41
C ARG A 3 -81.98 -96.42 69.33
N ASP A 4 -81.90 -97.47 68.51
CA ASP A 4 -80.89 -97.55 67.43
C ASP A 4 -81.34 -96.78 66.18
N GLU A 5 -82.65 -96.71 65.94
CA GLU A 5 -83.27 -95.90 64.88
C GLU A 5 -83.19 -94.40 65.16
N GLU A 6 -83.33 -94.00 66.42
CA GLU A 6 -83.18 -92.60 66.87
C GLU A 6 -81.73 -92.12 66.74
N ARG A 7 -80.75 -92.97 67.09
CA ARG A 7 -79.32 -92.66 66.85
C ARG A 7 -79.01 -92.50 65.37
N ARG A 8 -79.51 -93.37 64.50
CA ARG A 8 -79.33 -93.22 63.04
C ARG A 8 -79.99 -91.96 62.48
N LYS A 9 -81.13 -91.53 63.02
CA LYS A 9 -81.76 -90.25 62.66
C LYS A 9 -80.96 -89.05 63.15
N GLN A 10 -80.44 -89.10 64.38
CA GLN A 10 -79.58 -88.05 64.93
C GLN A 10 -78.25 -87.96 64.18
N ASP A 11 -77.64 -89.10 63.82
CA ASP A 11 -76.42 -89.14 63.02
C ASP A 11 -76.66 -88.64 61.60
N ALA A 12 -77.80 -88.96 60.97
CA ALA A 12 -78.17 -88.45 59.65
C ALA A 12 -78.50 -86.94 59.65
N GLU A 13 -79.13 -86.41 60.70
CA GLU A 13 -79.34 -84.96 60.87
C GLU A 13 -78.04 -84.23 61.19
N ALA A 14 -77.16 -84.81 62.01
CA ALA A 14 -75.83 -84.29 62.26
C ALA A 14 -74.99 -84.27 60.98
N GLN A 15 -75.09 -85.31 60.15
CA GLN A 15 -74.41 -85.39 58.86
C GLN A 15 -74.96 -84.35 57.88
N ARG A 16 -76.28 -84.16 57.78
CA ARG A 16 -76.87 -83.09 56.95
C ARG A 16 -76.52 -81.68 57.43
N ARG A 17 -76.46 -81.45 58.74
CA ARG A 17 -76.00 -80.16 59.31
C ARG A 17 -74.52 -79.93 59.02
N TRP A 18 -73.69 -80.95 59.17
CA TRP A 18 -72.27 -80.89 58.85
C TRP A 18 -72.04 -80.65 57.35
N GLU A 19 -72.77 -81.32 56.46
CA GLU A 19 -72.72 -81.09 55.00
C GLU A 19 -73.23 -79.69 54.61
N ALA A 20 -74.31 -79.20 55.24
CA ALA A 20 -74.83 -77.85 54.99
C ALA A 20 -73.91 -76.75 55.55
N GLU A 21 -73.29 -76.97 56.70
CA GLU A 21 -72.31 -76.06 57.30
C GLU A 21 -70.98 -76.08 56.54
N SER A 22 -70.54 -77.26 56.09
CA SER A 22 -69.39 -77.43 55.20
C SER A 22 -69.62 -76.72 53.86
N GLY A 23 -70.80 -76.88 53.25
CA GLY A 23 -71.18 -76.19 52.02
C GLY A 23 -71.22 -74.67 52.18
N LYS A 24 -71.79 -74.15 53.27
CA LYS A 24 -71.74 -72.70 53.59
C LYS A 24 -70.33 -72.20 53.80
N ARG A 25 -69.46 -73.00 54.46
CA ARG A 25 -68.06 -72.66 54.69
C ARG A 25 -67.23 -72.71 53.40
N GLU A 26 -67.54 -73.61 52.48
CA GLU A 26 -66.94 -73.64 51.13
C GLU A 26 -67.42 -72.46 50.28
N GLU A 27 -68.70 -72.11 50.32
CA GLU A 27 -69.23 -70.95 49.60
C GLU A 27 -68.65 -69.63 50.14
N GLU A 28 -68.52 -69.50 51.47
CA GLU A 28 -67.86 -68.35 52.09
C GLU A 28 -66.37 -68.28 51.73
N LYS A 29 -65.68 -69.43 51.67
CA LYS A 29 -64.29 -69.49 51.18
C LYS A 29 -64.19 -69.05 49.72
N ARG A 30 -65.08 -69.52 48.83
CA ARG A 30 -65.11 -69.10 47.42
C ARG A 30 -65.39 -67.61 47.27
N LYS A 31 -66.31 -67.05 48.06
CA LYS A 31 -66.58 -65.60 48.07
C LYS A 31 -65.36 -64.79 48.53
N LYS A 32 -64.70 -65.23 49.61
CA LYS A 32 -63.46 -64.58 50.09
C LYS A 32 -62.31 -64.69 49.09
N GLU A 33 -62.16 -65.82 48.43
CA GLU A 33 -61.15 -66.03 47.38
C GLU A 33 -61.43 -65.16 46.14
N GLU A 34 -62.70 -65.07 45.72
CA GLU A 34 -63.09 -64.19 44.62
C GLU A 34 -62.92 -62.70 44.98
N GLU A 35 -63.23 -62.29 46.20
CA GLU A 35 -62.97 -60.94 46.69
C GLU A 35 -61.47 -60.64 46.76
N LEU A 36 -60.64 -61.59 47.24
CA LEU A 36 -59.18 -61.44 47.23
C LEU A 36 -58.65 -61.30 45.80
N ARG A 37 -59.13 -62.11 44.86
CA ARG A 37 -58.74 -62.05 43.46
C ARG A 37 -59.15 -60.72 42.82
N ARG A 38 -60.38 -60.24 43.08
CA ARG A 38 -60.83 -58.92 42.61
C ARG A 38 -60.01 -57.79 43.23
N HIS A 39 -59.64 -57.89 44.50
CA HIS A 39 -58.77 -56.92 45.17
C HIS A 39 -57.37 -56.93 44.55
N GLU A 40 -56.78 -58.10 44.31
CA GLU A 40 -55.48 -58.27 43.68
C GLU A 40 -55.48 -57.73 42.24
N GLU A 41 -56.51 -58.05 41.44
CA GLU A 41 -56.68 -57.50 40.09
C GLU A 41 -56.84 -55.96 40.11
N ALA A 42 -57.57 -55.41 41.08
CA ALA A 42 -57.71 -53.96 41.25
C ALA A 42 -56.39 -53.29 41.66
N VAL A 43 -55.61 -53.92 42.55
CA VAL A 43 -54.28 -53.45 42.95
C VAL A 43 -53.32 -53.50 41.75
N GLN A 44 -53.38 -54.56 40.94
CA GLN A 44 -52.55 -54.69 39.75
C GLN A 44 -52.90 -53.64 38.69
N ARG A 45 -54.19 -53.41 38.42
CA ARG A 45 -54.63 -52.32 37.51
C ARG A 45 -54.17 -50.95 37.98
N ARG A 46 -54.28 -50.64 39.27
CA ARG A 46 -53.77 -49.38 39.84
C ARG A 46 -52.25 -49.24 39.68
N ARG A 47 -51.49 -50.32 39.83
CA ARG A 47 -50.04 -50.31 39.61
C ARG A 47 -49.69 -50.07 38.14
N ASP A 48 -50.40 -50.70 37.21
CA ASP A 48 -50.16 -50.53 35.78
C ASP A 48 -50.59 -49.14 35.30
N GLU A 49 -51.70 -48.60 35.79
CA GLU A 49 -52.11 -47.21 35.54
C GLU A 49 -51.09 -46.22 36.10
N LYS A 50 -50.58 -46.45 37.31
CA LYS A 50 -49.52 -45.64 37.90
C LYS A 50 -48.25 -45.66 37.05
N ARG A 51 -47.81 -46.84 36.58
CA ARG A 51 -46.65 -46.97 35.67
C ARG A 51 -46.87 -46.23 34.35
N LYS A 52 -48.05 -46.36 33.75
CA LYS A 52 -48.40 -45.62 32.51
C LYS A 52 -48.38 -44.11 32.72
N LEU A 53 -48.84 -43.63 33.87
CA LEU A 53 -48.80 -42.20 34.20
C LEU A 53 -47.35 -41.72 34.39
N GLU A 54 -46.52 -42.47 35.13
CA GLU A 54 -45.10 -42.17 35.33
C GLU A 54 -44.30 -42.19 34.01
N GLU A 55 -44.58 -43.16 33.12
CA GLU A 55 -43.98 -43.23 31.79
C GLU A 55 -44.41 -42.07 30.89
N ALA A 56 -45.70 -41.72 30.90
CA ALA A 56 -46.21 -40.57 30.15
C ALA A 56 -45.61 -39.25 30.66
N GLU A 57 -45.51 -39.07 31.98
CA GLU A 57 -44.87 -37.90 32.58
C GLU A 57 -43.40 -37.81 32.19
N LYS A 58 -42.66 -38.94 32.26
CA LYS A 58 -41.27 -38.99 31.81
C LYS A 58 -41.12 -38.64 30.33
N ALA A 59 -42.01 -39.13 29.47
CA ALA A 59 -41.99 -38.79 28.04
C ALA A 59 -42.22 -37.30 27.78
N VAL A 60 -43.12 -36.65 28.54
CA VAL A 60 -43.35 -35.20 28.46
C VAL A 60 -42.12 -34.42 28.92
N VAL A 61 -41.48 -34.84 30.01
CA VAL A 61 -40.23 -34.21 30.50
C VAL A 61 -39.10 -34.35 29.48
N ASP A 62 -38.93 -35.53 28.87
CA ASP A 62 -37.89 -35.77 27.87
C ASP A 62 -38.15 -34.99 26.57
N ASP A 63 -39.40 -34.86 26.12
CA ASP A 63 -39.78 -34.01 24.98
C ASP A 63 -39.51 -32.52 25.26
N LYS A 64 -39.87 -32.04 26.46
CA LYS A 64 -39.57 -30.68 26.89
C LYS A 64 -38.06 -30.42 26.90
N LYS A 65 -37.26 -31.35 27.44
CA LYS A 65 -35.79 -31.27 27.46
C LYS A 65 -35.16 -31.36 26.06
N ARG A 66 -35.77 -32.09 25.13
CA ARG A 66 -35.36 -32.11 23.73
C ARG A 66 -35.61 -30.77 23.06
N LYS A 67 -36.82 -30.21 23.21
CA LYS A 67 -37.18 -28.89 22.68
C LYS A 67 -36.28 -27.78 23.23
N GLU A 68 -35.97 -27.80 24.53
CA GLU A 68 -35.06 -26.83 25.14
C GLU A 68 -33.64 -26.92 24.57
N ARG A 69 -33.11 -28.13 24.38
CA ARG A 69 -31.80 -28.33 23.72
C ARG A 69 -31.79 -27.85 22.26
N ASP A 70 -32.88 -28.05 21.53
CA ASP A 70 -33.00 -27.59 20.14
C ASP A 70 -33.07 -26.06 20.07
N VAL A 71 -33.75 -25.40 21.02
CA VAL A 71 -33.75 -23.93 21.14
C VAL A 71 -32.35 -23.41 21.49
N GLN A 72 -31.67 -24.01 22.47
CA GLN A 72 -30.30 -23.62 22.84
C GLN A 72 -29.31 -23.77 21.68
N ARG A 73 -29.41 -24.86 20.90
CA ARG A 73 -28.57 -25.06 19.70
C ARG A 73 -28.85 -23.99 18.65
N LYS A 74 -30.12 -23.71 18.35
CA LYS A 74 -30.49 -22.66 17.38
C LYS A 74 -30.00 -21.27 17.83
N GLU A 75 -30.10 -20.95 19.11
CA GLU A 75 -29.58 -19.69 19.64
C GLU A 75 -28.06 -19.61 19.56
N GLN A 76 -27.34 -20.70 19.86
CA GLN A 76 -25.89 -20.75 19.73
C GLN A 76 -25.44 -20.59 18.27
N ASP A 77 -26.11 -21.27 17.34
CA ASP A 77 -25.81 -21.15 15.90
C ASP A 77 -26.12 -19.75 15.38
N ALA A 78 -27.22 -19.12 15.84
CA ALA A 78 -27.54 -17.74 15.51
C ALA A 78 -26.48 -16.76 16.03
N ARG A 79 -26.00 -16.94 17.26
CA ARG A 79 -24.92 -16.13 17.85
C ARG A 79 -23.61 -16.28 17.07
N ARG A 80 -23.24 -17.50 16.67
CA ARG A 80 -22.06 -17.75 15.83
C ARG A 80 -22.18 -17.08 14.46
N ALA A 81 -23.34 -17.22 13.82
CA ALA A 81 -23.60 -16.59 12.53
C ALA A 81 -23.58 -15.05 12.60
N GLU A 82 -24.01 -14.45 13.71
CA GLU A 82 -23.90 -13.00 13.91
C GLU A 82 -22.44 -12.57 14.15
N GLU A 83 -21.67 -13.33 14.94
CA GLU A 83 -20.24 -13.05 15.17
C GLU A 83 -19.44 -13.14 13.87
N ASP A 84 -19.68 -14.16 13.04
CA ASP A 84 -19.01 -14.32 11.75
C ASP A 84 -19.32 -13.16 10.80
N LYS A 85 -20.59 -12.72 10.74
CA LYS A 85 -20.96 -11.51 9.96
C LYS A 85 -20.23 -10.26 10.46
N ARG A 86 -20.12 -10.08 11.78
CA ARG A 86 -19.37 -8.94 12.35
C ARG A 86 -17.88 -9.02 12.02
N ARG A 87 -17.29 -10.21 12.03
CA ARG A 87 -15.88 -10.43 11.63
C ARG A 87 -15.66 -10.08 10.16
N ASP A 88 -16.53 -10.55 9.26
CA ASP A 88 -16.45 -10.27 7.83
C ASP A 88 -16.59 -8.78 7.52
N GLU A 89 -17.51 -8.07 8.20
CA GLU A 89 -17.67 -6.62 8.05
C GLU A 89 -16.43 -5.84 8.52
N ILE A 90 -15.83 -6.23 9.64
CA ILE A 90 -14.59 -5.61 10.15
C ILE A 90 -13.43 -5.89 9.19
N GLU A 91 -13.29 -7.11 8.68
CA GLU A 91 -12.25 -7.44 7.72
C GLU A 91 -12.42 -6.67 6.40
N LYS A 92 -13.66 -6.55 5.91
CA LYS A 92 -13.97 -5.75 4.72
C LYS A 92 -13.60 -4.28 4.91
N LYS A 93 -13.95 -3.68 6.05
CA LYS A 93 -13.55 -2.29 6.37
C LYS A 93 -12.03 -2.12 6.41
N ARG A 94 -11.30 -3.04 7.05
CA ARG A 94 -9.84 -3.03 7.08
C ARG A 94 -9.21 -3.14 5.69
N ARG A 95 -9.76 -4.00 4.82
CA ARG A 95 -9.29 -4.14 3.44
C ARG A 95 -9.53 -2.86 2.62
N GLU A 96 -10.67 -2.19 2.81
CA GLU A 96 -10.97 -0.93 2.12
C GLU A 96 -10.08 0.22 2.61
N GLU A 97 -9.85 0.34 3.92
CA GLU A 97 -8.94 1.32 4.51
C GLU A 97 -7.49 1.09 4.04
N TRP A 98 -7.05 -0.16 4.00
CA TRP A 98 -5.73 -0.51 3.48
C TRP A 98 -5.56 -0.10 2.02
N LYS A 99 -6.55 -0.37 1.16
CA LYS A 99 -6.52 0.05 -0.24
C LYS A 99 -6.46 1.57 -0.40
N ARG A 100 -7.26 2.32 0.37
CA ARG A 100 -7.22 3.79 0.36
C ARG A 100 -5.87 4.33 0.81
N HIS A 101 -5.25 3.71 1.81
CA HIS A 101 -3.93 4.09 2.28
C HIS A 101 -2.85 3.79 1.24
N GLU A 102 -2.91 2.63 0.58
CA GLU A 102 -1.99 2.26 -0.50
C GLU A 102 -2.11 3.21 -1.70
N GLU A 103 -3.33 3.55 -2.11
CA GLU A 103 -3.59 4.52 -3.19
C GLU A 103 -3.09 5.93 -2.82
N ALA A 104 -3.28 6.37 -1.58
CA ALA A 104 -2.77 7.66 -1.11
C ALA A 104 -1.23 7.70 -1.11
N ILE A 105 -0.57 6.62 -0.69
CA ILE A 105 0.90 6.51 -0.76
C ILE A 105 1.36 6.56 -2.22
N LYS A 106 0.71 5.81 -3.12
CA LYS A 106 1.07 5.81 -4.55
C LYS A 106 0.88 7.18 -5.19
N SER A 107 -0.25 7.83 -4.94
CA SER A 107 -0.53 9.19 -5.44
C SER A 107 0.48 10.20 -4.94
N LYS A 108 0.87 10.13 -3.66
CA LYS A 108 1.88 11.04 -3.09
C LYS A 108 3.27 10.78 -3.68
N ALA A 109 3.65 9.51 -3.84
CA ALA A 109 4.93 9.14 -4.44
C ALA A 109 5.03 9.58 -5.91
N GLU A 110 3.93 9.50 -6.67
CA GLU A 110 3.88 9.98 -8.06
C GLU A 110 3.96 11.51 -8.14
N GLU A 111 3.28 12.23 -7.24
CA GLU A 111 3.36 13.69 -7.18
C GLU A 111 4.77 14.17 -6.78
N ASP A 112 5.37 13.56 -5.76
CA ASP A 112 6.73 13.88 -5.32
C ASP A 112 7.75 13.59 -6.43
N LYS A 113 7.57 12.49 -7.18
CA LYS A 113 8.40 12.17 -8.35
C LYS A 113 8.25 13.22 -9.45
N ARG A 114 7.01 13.65 -9.77
CA ARG A 114 6.77 14.69 -10.78
C ARG A 114 7.41 16.02 -10.40
N ARG A 115 7.28 16.43 -9.13
CA ARG A 115 7.92 17.65 -8.60
C ARG A 115 9.44 17.57 -8.68
N ALA A 116 10.03 16.44 -8.32
CA ALA A 116 11.47 16.24 -8.40
C ALA A 116 12.00 16.26 -9.85
N GLU A 117 11.26 15.70 -10.81
CA GLU A 117 11.62 15.74 -12.23
C GLU A 117 11.55 17.16 -12.81
N GLU A 118 10.53 17.95 -12.45
CA GLU A 118 10.39 19.34 -12.87
C GLU A 118 11.50 20.24 -12.29
N GLU A 119 11.82 20.08 -11.00
CA GLU A 119 12.91 20.81 -10.34
C GLU A 119 14.27 20.45 -10.94
N ALA A 120 14.51 19.15 -11.20
CA ALA A 120 15.74 18.70 -11.85
C ALA A 120 15.87 19.24 -13.28
N ALA A 121 14.77 19.31 -14.04
CA ALA A 121 14.76 19.89 -15.39
C ALA A 121 15.06 21.39 -15.35
N LYS A 122 14.46 22.13 -14.42
CA LYS A 122 14.73 23.57 -14.23
C LYS A 122 16.19 23.82 -13.86
N ARG A 123 16.74 23.05 -12.91
CA ARG A 123 18.14 23.16 -12.48
C ARG A 123 19.11 22.87 -13.63
N ARG A 124 18.86 21.81 -14.43
CA ARG A 124 19.68 21.52 -15.62
C ARG A 124 19.63 22.65 -16.65
N GLY A 125 18.46 23.28 -16.83
CA GLY A 125 18.31 24.43 -17.73
C GLY A 125 19.09 25.66 -17.26
N GLU A 126 19.09 25.94 -15.96
CA GLU A 126 19.87 27.03 -15.36
C GLU A 126 21.38 26.76 -15.43
N GLU A 127 21.83 25.55 -15.08
CA GLU A 127 23.23 25.14 -15.18
C GLU A 127 23.75 25.21 -16.63
N ALA A 128 22.95 24.78 -17.61
CA ALA A 128 23.31 24.88 -19.03
C ALA A 128 23.45 26.34 -19.50
N LYS A 129 22.57 27.24 -19.03
CA LYS A 129 22.68 28.69 -19.32
C LYS A 129 23.95 29.29 -18.73
N VAL A 130 24.28 28.94 -17.49
CA VAL A 130 25.51 29.41 -16.82
C VAL A 130 26.76 28.91 -17.55
N LEU A 131 26.80 27.63 -17.94
CA LEU A 131 27.91 27.08 -18.71
C LEU A 131 28.07 27.78 -20.07
N ARG A 132 26.95 28.04 -20.77
CA ARG A 132 26.97 28.77 -22.04
C ARG A 132 27.49 30.19 -21.88
N GLN A 133 27.04 30.91 -20.85
CA GLN A 133 27.56 32.23 -20.49
C GLN A 133 29.06 32.21 -20.23
N GLN A 134 29.53 31.26 -19.42
CA GLN A 134 30.97 31.11 -19.12
C GLN A 134 31.79 30.82 -20.38
N GLN A 135 31.31 29.93 -21.24
CA GLN A 135 32.01 29.60 -22.49
C GLN A 135 32.08 30.80 -23.43
N ALA A 136 30.98 31.54 -23.59
CA ALA A 136 30.93 32.75 -24.38
C ALA A 136 31.90 33.82 -23.85
N THR A 137 31.89 34.07 -22.52
CA THR A 137 32.83 34.98 -21.86
C THR A 137 34.28 34.58 -22.11
N LEU A 138 34.64 33.30 -21.93
CA LEU A 138 36.00 32.82 -22.16
C LEU A 138 36.43 32.94 -23.62
N SER A 139 35.51 32.75 -24.56
CA SER A 139 35.77 32.93 -26.00
C SER A 139 36.18 34.37 -26.30
N VAL A 140 35.39 35.34 -25.82
CA VAL A 140 35.67 36.78 -25.99
C VAL A 140 36.99 37.15 -25.32
N LEU A 141 37.21 36.76 -24.06
CA LEU A 141 38.45 37.08 -23.32
C LEU A 141 39.71 36.54 -24.01
N ARG A 142 39.65 35.34 -24.61
CA ARG A 142 40.78 34.78 -25.37
C ARG A 142 41.11 35.61 -26.61
N LEU A 143 40.10 36.10 -27.32
CA LEU A 143 40.30 36.96 -28.49
C LEU A 143 40.87 38.32 -28.09
N LEU A 144 40.39 38.91 -26.99
CA LEU A 144 40.95 40.15 -26.43
C LEU A 144 42.43 39.99 -26.07
N GLN A 145 42.80 38.88 -25.44
CA GLN A 145 44.19 38.56 -25.12
C GLN A 145 45.07 38.33 -26.36
N LYS A 146 44.51 37.74 -27.44
CA LYS A 146 45.24 37.63 -28.72
C LYS A 146 45.43 39.00 -29.36
N LEU A 147 44.39 39.83 -29.34
CA LEU A 147 44.41 41.16 -29.95
C LEU A 147 45.38 42.11 -29.23
N SER A 148 45.53 41.99 -27.90
CA SER A 148 46.54 42.75 -27.15
C SER A 148 47.98 42.44 -27.57
N ASN A 149 48.21 41.29 -28.22
CA ASN A 149 49.50 40.87 -28.77
C ASN A 149 49.52 40.93 -30.31
N ALA A 150 48.64 41.72 -30.93
CA ALA A 150 48.54 41.84 -32.37
C ALA A 150 49.80 42.48 -32.98
N ASN A 151 50.10 42.07 -34.21
CA ASN A 151 51.16 42.62 -35.04
C ASN A 151 50.56 43.15 -36.37
N PRO A 152 51.33 43.90 -37.18
CA PRO A 152 50.82 44.48 -38.42
C PRO A 152 50.25 43.48 -39.44
N GLU A 153 50.70 42.23 -39.40
CA GLU A 153 50.32 41.17 -40.34
C GLU A 153 49.01 40.48 -39.93
N ASN A 154 48.75 40.33 -38.63
CA ASN A 154 47.61 39.57 -38.11
C ASN A 154 46.45 40.44 -37.57
N PHE A 155 46.66 41.75 -37.41
CA PHE A 155 45.69 42.65 -36.80
C PHE A 155 44.32 42.62 -37.47
N ASP A 156 44.26 42.71 -38.80
CA ASP A 156 43.00 42.76 -39.54
C ASP A 156 42.20 41.44 -39.43
N SER A 157 42.91 40.31 -39.35
CA SER A 157 42.30 38.99 -39.08
C SER A 157 41.73 38.92 -37.67
N LEU A 158 42.52 39.28 -36.66
CA LEU A 158 42.10 39.25 -35.25
C LEU A 158 40.94 40.21 -34.97
N LYS A 159 40.92 41.38 -35.62
CA LYS A 159 39.80 42.32 -35.57
C LYS A 159 38.52 41.69 -36.12
N SER A 160 38.59 41.07 -37.29
CA SER A 160 37.43 40.41 -37.90
C SER A 160 36.91 39.24 -37.05
N GLU A 161 37.82 38.44 -36.46
CA GLU A 161 37.46 37.38 -35.51
C GLU A 161 36.78 37.93 -34.26
N LEU A 162 37.27 39.05 -33.71
CA LEU A 162 36.66 39.70 -32.56
C LEU A 162 35.27 40.25 -32.89
N GLU A 163 35.09 40.94 -34.02
CA GLU A 163 33.78 41.45 -34.46
C GLU A 163 32.75 40.32 -34.63
N LEU A 164 33.17 39.18 -35.19
CA LEU A 164 32.32 38.00 -35.31
C LEU A 164 31.93 37.46 -33.92
N ALA A 165 32.89 37.28 -33.02
CA ALA A 165 32.62 36.80 -31.66
C ALA A 165 31.76 37.78 -30.85
N LEU A 166 31.94 39.10 -31.04
CA LEU A 166 31.08 40.11 -30.42
C LEU A 166 29.65 40.06 -30.97
N THR A 167 29.45 39.56 -32.20
CA THR A 167 28.12 39.38 -32.77
C THR A 167 27.46 38.09 -32.29
N THR A 168 28.22 36.99 -32.19
CA THR A 168 27.67 35.65 -31.88
C THR A 168 27.68 35.31 -30.39
N GLU A 169 28.77 35.59 -29.68
CA GLU A 169 28.98 35.17 -28.29
C GLU A 169 28.55 36.23 -27.29
N LEU A 170 28.73 37.52 -27.60
CA LEU A 170 28.45 38.60 -26.66
C LEU A 170 27.01 38.59 -26.10
N PRO A 171 25.93 38.36 -26.89
CA PRO A 171 24.57 38.29 -26.35
C PRO A 171 24.37 37.13 -25.36
N GLU A 172 25.18 36.08 -25.49
CA GLU A 172 25.11 34.89 -24.64
C GLU A 172 25.85 35.07 -23.30
N THR A 173 26.58 36.19 -23.10
CA THR A 173 27.34 36.45 -21.86
C THR A 173 26.51 36.98 -20.70
N GLY A 174 25.24 37.34 -20.93
CA GLY A 174 24.31 37.80 -19.90
C GLY A 174 24.72 39.14 -19.28
N SER A 175 24.90 39.18 -17.96
CA SER A 175 25.19 40.43 -17.23
C SER A 175 26.56 41.04 -17.54
N GLN A 176 27.49 40.27 -18.15
CA GLN A 176 28.84 40.75 -18.48
C GLN A 176 28.90 41.44 -19.86
N GLN A 177 27.80 41.47 -20.61
CA GLN A 177 27.76 41.94 -21.99
C GLN A 177 28.31 43.36 -22.16
N GLU A 178 27.84 44.31 -21.36
CA GLU A 178 28.24 45.72 -21.46
C GLU A 178 29.72 45.93 -21.08
N LEU A 179 30.17 45.24 -20.04
CA LEU A 179 31.56 45.30 -19.58
C LEU A 179 32.51 44.74 -20.64
N LEU A 180 32.20 43.57 -21.19
CA LEU A 180 33.02 42.93 -22.23
C LEU A 180 33.04 43.76 -23.52
N LYS A 181 31.92 44.41 -23.87
CA LYS A 181 31.88 45.32 -25.02
C LYS A 181 32.79 46.53 -24.83
N ALA A 182 32.71 47.19 -23.68
CA ALA A 182 33.56 48.35 -23.38
C ALA A 182 35.05 47.98 -23.36
N GLU A 183 35.39 46.82 -22.79
CA GLU A 183 36.78 46.33 -22.81
C GLU A 183 37.23 45.97 -24.22
N ALA A 184 36.36 45.39 -25.05
CA ALA A 184 36.67 45.10 -26.45
C ALA A 184 36.97 46.38 -27.24
N ASP A 185 36.15 47.42 -27.10
CA ASP A 185 36.36 48.72 -27.75
C ASP A 185 37.70 49.34 -27.31
N ARG A 186 38.02 49.26 -26.02
CA ARG A 186 39.28 49.75 -25.46
C ARG A 186 40.51 49.00 -26.00
N VAL A 187 40.47 47.67 -25.99
CA VAL A 187 41.58 46.83 -26.47
C VAL A 187 41.78 47.00 -27.97
N LEU A 188 40.69 47.12 -28.74
CA LEU A 188 40.73 47.37 -30.18
C LEU A 188 41.43 48.70 -30.50
N GLU A 189 41.05 49.78 -29.81
CA GLU A 189 41.67 51.10 -30.00
C GLU A 189 43.16 51.07 -29.65
N TYR A 190 43.53 50.44 -28.53
CA TYR A 190 44.92 50.28 -28.13
C TYR A 190 45.75 49.48 -29.15
N ALA A 191 45.23 48.33 -29.60
CA ALA A 191 45.89 47.48 -30.57
C ALA A 191 46.06 48.19 -31.93
N LYS A 192 45.06 48.98 -32.35
CA LYS A 192 45.12 49.81 -33.55
C LYS A 192 46.27 50.82 -33.47
N GLN A 193 46.33 51.60 -32.39
CA GLN A 193 47.39 52.58 -32.17
C GLN A 193 48.78 51.94 -32.13
N TYR A 194 48.91 50.79 -31.46
CA TYR A 194 50.17 50.04 -31.41
C TYR A 194 50.61 49.57 -32.81
N VAL A 195 49.71 48.99 -33.60
CA VAL A 195 50.02 48.51 -34.95
C VAL A 195 50.39 49.67 -35.89
N GLU A 196 49.70 50.81 -35.81
CA GLU A 196 50.06 52.02 -36.57
C GLU A 196 51.48 52.50 -36.23
N GLN A 197 51.82 52.58 -34.94
CA GLN A 197 53.18 52.94 -34.49
C GLN A 197 54.25 51.96 -34.99
N VAL A 198 53.98 50.65 -34.93
CA VAL A 198 54.92 49.62 -35.42
C VAL A 198 55.09 49.73 -36.94
N ARG A 199 54.01 49.94 -37.70
CA ARG A 199 54.07 50.14 -39.17
C ARG A 199 54.91 51.36 -39.53
N GLU A 200 54.71 52.50 -38.84
CA GLU A 200 55.51 53.70 -39.06
C GLU A 200 57.00 53.49 -38.75
N GLN A 201 57.32 52.77 -37.67
CA GLN A 201 58.70 52.44 -37.33
C GLN A 201 59.34 51.51 -38.36
N GLN A 202 58.61 50.50 -38.85
CA GLN A 202 59.07 49.60 -39.91
C GLN A 202 59.35 50.36 -41.21
N GLN A 203 58.45 51.25 -41.62
CA GLN A 203 58.63 52.07 -42.83
C GLN A 203 59.88 52.97 -42.73
N LYS A 204 60.07 53.66 -41.59
CA LYS A 204 61.26 54.50 -41.36
C LYS A 204 62.55 53.67 -41.36
N TRP A 205 62.52 52.47 -40.78
CA TRP A 205 63.67 51.57 -40.75
C TRP A 205 64.03 51.05 -42.15
N GLU A 206 63.02 50.66 -42.94
CA GLU A 206 63.21 50.23 -44.32
C GLU A 206 63.73 51.36 -45.22
N GLU A 207 63.20 52.58 -45.08
CA GLU A 207 63.67 53.76 -45.80
C GLU A 207 65.15 54.06 -45.47
N MET A 208 65.50 54.08 -44.18
CA MET A 208 66.89 54.28 -43.75
C MET A 208 67.81 53.18 -44.27
N ARG A 209 67.39 51.91 -44.24
CA ARG A 209 68.15 50.78 -44.76
C ARG A 209 68.36 50.90 -46.27
N LEU A 210 67.34 51.31 -47.02
CA LEU A 210 67.42 51.53 -48.46
C LEU A 210 68.36 52.70 -48.79
N GLU A 211 68.30 53.80 -48.03
CA GLU A 211 69.20 54.95 -48.19
C GLU A 211 70.67 54.57 -47.90
N GLN A 212 70.92 53.79 -46.85
CA GLN A 212 72.26 53.27 -46.55
C GLN A 212 72.80 52.37 -47.66
N LEU A 213 71.96 51.47 -48.21
CA LEU A 213 72.35 50.63 -49.34
C LEU A 213 72.70 51.48 -50.57
N ARG A 214 71.89 52.50 -50.89
CA ARG A 214 72.20 53.43 -51.99
C ARG A 214 73.52 54.17 -51.78
N LYS A 215 73.78 54.67 -50.56
CA LYS A 215 75.05 55.33 -50.21
C LYS A 215 76.25 54.39 -50.37
N MET A 216 76.11 53.14 -49.95
CA MET A 216 77.17 52.13 -50.11
C MET A 216 77.44 51.81 -51.58
N GLU A 217 76.40 51.65 -52.40
CA GLU A 217 76.54 51.40 -53.85
C GLU A 217 77.17 52.60 -54.57
N GLU A 218 76.81 53.83 -54.21
CA GLU A 218 77.41 55.05 -54.75
C GLU A 218 78.90 55.14 -54.38
N GLN A 219 79.24 54.90 -53.11
CA GLN A 219 80.63 54.86 -52.66
C GLN A 219 81.45 53.80 -53.40
N GLU A 220 80.91 52.59 -53.56
CA GLU A 220 81.58 51.53 -54.30
C GLU A 220 81.78 51.89 -55.78
N ARG A 221 80.78 52.49 -56.44
CA ARG A 221 80.91 52.98 -57.82
C ARG A 221 81.99 54.05 -57.94
N THR A 222 82.03 55.01 -57.01
CA THR A 222 83.07 56.04 -57.01
C THR A 222 84.46 55.49 -56.76
N ALA A 223 84.60 54.42 -55.97
CA ALA A 223 85.90 53.78 -55.70
C ALA A 223 86.42 52.90 -56.86
N ARG A 224 85.53 52.44 -57.76
CA ARG A 224 85.88 51.61 -58.93
C ARG A 224 86.18 52.42 -60.20
N SER A 225 85.80 53.70 -60.24
CA SER A 225 86.09 54.61 -61.36
C SER A 225 87.43 55.31 -61.19
#